data_AF-A0A7X2PCG1-F1
#
_entry.id   AF-A0A7X2PCG1-F1
#
_cell.length_a   1.000
_cell.length_b   1.000
_cell.length_c   1.000
_cell.angle_alpha   90.00
_cell.angle_beta   90.00
_cell.angle_gamma   90.00
#
_symmetry.space_group_name_H-M   'P 1'
#
loop_
_entity.id
_entity.type
_entity.pdbx_description
1 polymer ?
#
loop_
_entity_poly.entity_id
_entity_poly.type
_entity_poly.pdbx_seq_one_letter_code
_entity_poly.pdbx_strand_id
1 'polypeptide(L)'
;MSEFMSYDPWASVTTRNGIGGDEIISMLQKSIRRGLEHNALAAAYEMYITSPQFEDKLWRRLMAISVEDIGFGCVEAPNLIYTLNCIRKEFLYNDGDRPMFFVHAIRFLCRQKKERSSDNVKNMLIKDFKHGRGVEVPDYAYDLHTRKGREMGRDELHFLTEASRVIPQLEGEDIKKIYNDYLEYCKHEEEDTSVSEVAPFEYNSWQF
;
A
#
# COMPACT_ATOMS: atom_id res chain seq x y z
N MET A 1 -29.69 -7.55 4.52
CA MET A 1 -28.27 -7.94 4.35
C MET A 1 -28.03 -7.93 2.86
N SER A 2 -27.26 -6.98 2.33
CA SER A 2 -26.98 -6.96 0.90
C SER A 2 -26.12 -8.19 0.58
N GLU A 3 -26.62 -9.08 -0.28
CA GLU A 3 -25.79 -10.04 -0.98
C GLU A 3 -24.83 -9.23 -1.85
N PHE A 4 -23.68 -8.88 -1.27
CA PHE A 4 -22.52 -8.47 -2.03
C PHE A 4 -22.22 -9.64 -2.97
N MET A 5 -22.50 -9.47 -4.27
CA MET A 5 -22.44 -10.54 -5.28
C MET A 5 -21.23 -11.45 -5.03
N SER A 6 -21.48 -12.67 -4.55
CA SER A 6 -20.46 -13.62 -4.11
C SER A 6 -19.81 -14.38 -5.27
N TYR A 7 -19.96 -13.88 -6.49
CA TYR A 7 -19.60 -14.60 -7.69
C TYR A 7 -18.17 -14.25 -8.11
N ASP A 8 -17.29 -15.24 -8.11
CA ASP A 8 -15.98 -15.09 -8.74
C ASP A 8 -16.15 -15.13 -10.27
N PRO A 9 -15.95 -14.01 -10.99
CA PRO A 9 -16.10 -13.99 -12.44
C PRO A 9 -15.13 -14.94 -13.15
N TRP A 10 -14.05 -15.37 -12.48
CA TRP A 10 -13.08 -16.30 -13.04
C TRP A 10 -13.53 -17.77 -12.99
N ALA A 11 -14.55 -18.10 -12.19
CA ALA A 11 -15.05 -19.47 -12.02
C ALA A 11 -15.87 -19.98 -13.23
N SER A 12 -16.39 -19.09 -14.10
CA SER A 12 -17.13 -19.47 -15.32
C SER A 12 -16.37 -19.23 -16.63
N VAL A 13 -15.09 -18.89 -16.56
CA VAL A 13 -14.27 -18.71 -17.75
C VAL A 13 -13.22 -19.79 -17.80
N THR A 14 -12.85 -20.20 -19.01
CA THR A 14 -11.79 -21.17 -19.23
C THR A 14 -10.61 -20.52 -19.93
N THR A 15 -9.42 -21.05 -19.69
CA THR A 15 -8.22 -20.66 -20.40
C THR A 15 -8.23 -21.19 -21.84
N ARG A 16 -7.24 -20.77 -22.64
CA ARG A 16 -7.02 -21.24 -24.01
C ARG A 16 -7.02 -22.78 -24.11
N ASN A 17 -6.37 -23.44 -23.15
CA ASN A 17 -6.26 -24.90 -23.11
C ASN A 17 -7.34 -25.57 -22.24
N GLY A 18 -8.44 -24.88 -21.95
CA GLY A 18 -9.62 -25.46 -21.30
C GLY A 18 -9.51 -25.64 -19.79
N ILE A 19 -8.58 -24.96 -19.12
CA ILE A 19 -8.43 -24.99 -17.65
C ILE A 19 -9.41 -23.99 -17.02
N GLY A 20 -9.96 -24.26 -15.83
CA GLY A 20 -10.78 -23.29 -15.10
C GLY A 20 -9.99 -22.01 -14.82
N GLY A 21 -10.62 -20.84 -15.02
CA GLY A 21 -9.96 -19.55 -14.82
C GLY A 21 -9.52 -19.34 -13.37
N ASP A 22 -10.40 -19.64 -12.42
CA ASP A 22 -10.12 -19.65 -10.99
C ASP A 22 -9.01 -20.66 -10.62
N GLU A 23 -9.01 -21.83 -11.25
CA GLU A 23 -7.99 -22.87 -11.06
C GLU A 23 -6.59 -22.41 -11.50
N ILE A 24 -6.45 -21.82 -12.69
CA ILE A 24 -5.14 -21.37 -13.20
C ILE A 24 -4.60 -20.20 -12.37
N ILE A 25 -5.48 -19.29 -11.94
CA ILE A 25 -5.14 -18.15 -11.06
C ILE A 25 -4.69 -18.67 -9.68
N SER A 26 -5.41 -19.67 -9.17
CA SER A 26 -5.08 -20.37 -7.93
C SER A 26 -3.72 -21.08 -8.02
N MET A 27 -3.44 -21.76 -9.13
CA MET A 27 -2.18 -22.44 -9.42
C MET A 27 -1.01 -21.45 -9.43
N LEU A 28 -1.13 -20.33 -10.14
CA LEU A 28 -0.12 -19.26 -10.17
C LEU A 28 0.33 -18.87 -8.75
N GLN A 29 -0.64 -18.49 -7.92
CA GLN A 29 -0.35 -18.04 -6.55
C GLN A 29 0.25 -19.15 -5.70
N LYS A 30 -0.39 -20.32 -5.69
CA LYS A 30 0.00 -21.45 -4.84
C LYS A 30 1.39 -21.98 -5.21
N SER A 31 1.79 -21.89 -6.48
CA SER A 31 3.12 -22.24 -6.96
C SER A 31 4.16 -21.22 -6.49
N ILE A 32 3.91 -19.91 -6.64
CA ILE A 32 4.85 -18.87 -6.18
C ILE A 32 5.05 -18.95 -4.66
N ARG A 33 3.97 -19.10 -3.88
CA ARG A 33 4.01 -19.30 -2.42
C ARG A 33 4.95 -20.45 -1.99
N ARG A 34 5.06 -21.49 -2.82
CA ARG A 34 5.88 -22.68 -2.56
C ARG A 34 7.23 -22.66 -3.27
N GLY A 35 7.57 -21.59 -3.99
CA GLY A 35 8.81 -21.51 -4.79
C GLY A 35 8.83 -22.46 -5.99
N LEU A 36 7.68 -22.95 -6.45
CA LEU A 36 7.57 -23.85 -7.59
C LEU A 36 7.58 -23.06 -8.91
N GLU A 37 8.75 -22.55 -9.27
CA GLU A 37 8.98 -21.63 -10.41
C GLU A 37 8.39 -22.17 -11.73
N HIS A 38 8.66 -23.43 -12.07
CA HIS A 38 8.17 -24.04 -13.33
C HIS A 38 6.63 -24.02 -13.43
N ASN A 39 5.94 -24.40 -12.37
CA ASN A 39 4.46 -24.42 -12.35
C ASN A 39 3.89 -22.99 -12.38
N ALA A 40 4.52 -22.05 -11.68
CA ALA A 40 4.10 -20.66 -11.71
C ALA A 40 4.24 -20.04 -13.11
N LEU A 41 5.35 -20.32 -13.80
CA LEU A 41 5.59 -19.86 -15.17
C LEU A 41 4.61 -20.47 -16.16
N ALA A 42 4.31 -21.77 -16.05
CA ALA A 42 3.30 -22.43 -16.88
C ALA A 42 1.92 -21.79 -16.71
N ALA A 43 1.50 -21.55 -15.46
CA ALA A 43 0.23 -20.89 -15.18
C ALA A 43 0.17 -19.46 -15.73
N ALA A 44 1.23 -18.67 -15.56
CA ALA A 44 1.30 -17.31 -16.07
C ALA A 44 1.27 -17.24 -17.59
N TYR A 45 2.01 -18.15 -18.25
CA TYR A 45 2.02 -18.20 -19.71
C TYR A 45 0.65 -18.60 -20.26
N GLU A 46 -0.02 -19.58 -19.65
CA GLU A 46 -1.40 -19.96 -19.98
C GLU A 46 -2.35 -18.77 -19.87
N MET A 47 -2.28 -18.01 -18.78
CA MET A 47 -3.07 -16.79 -18.59
C MET A 47 -2.77 -15.77 -19.71
N TYR A 48 -1.49 -15.51 -20.00
CA TYR A 48 -1.07 -14.54 -21.02
C TYR A 48 -1.63 -14.87 -22.42
N ILE A 49 -1.48 -16.12 -22.88
CA ILE A 49 -1.93 -16.55 -24.21
C ILE A 49 -3.45 -16.73 -24.32
N THR A 50 -4.17 -16.67 -23.20
CA THR A 50 -5.63 -16.75 -23.19
C THR A 50 -6.26 -15.42 -23.59
N SER A 51 -5.91 -14.31 -22.92
CA SER A 51 -6.46 -12.98 -23.23
C SER A 51 -5.73 -11.85 -22.51
N PRO A 52 -5.89 -10.58 -22.97
CA PRO A 52 -5.42 -9.41 -22.22
C PRO A 52 -6.00 -9.32 -20.80
N GLN A 53 -7.25 -9.74 -20.61
CA GLN A 53 -7.92 -9.70 -19.31
C GLN A 53 -7.27 -10.67 -18.31
N PHE A 54 -6.88 -11.86 -18.78
CA PHE A 54 -6.10 -12.80 -17.98
C PHE A 54 -4.69 -12.27 -17.68
N GLU A 55 -4.04 -11.58 -18.62
CA GLU A 55 -2.76 -10.92 -18.36
C GLU A 55 -2.90 -9.85 -17.27
N ASP A 56 -3.92 -8.99 -17.32
CA ASP A 56 -4.15 -7.99 -16.29
C ASP A 56 -4.46 -8.63 -14.93
N LYS A 57 -5.18 -9.76 -14.90
CA LYS A 57 -5.40 -10.54 -13.69
C LYS A 57 -4.10 -11.16 -13.15
N LEU A 58 -3.23 -11.67 -14.03
CA LEU A 58 -1.89 -12.18 -13.69
C LEU A 58 -1.11 -11.09 -12.94
N TRP A 59 -0.99 -9.89 -13.51
CA TRP A 59 -0.23 -8.80 -12.87
C TRP A 59 -0.85 -8.32 -11.57
N ARG A 60 -2.19 -8.22 -11.50
CA ARG A 60 -2.90 -7.95 -10.23
C ARG A 60 -2.58 -8.99 -9.17
N ARG A 61 -2.48 -10.27 -9.54
CA ARG A 61 -2.07 -11.33 -8.62
C ARG A 61 -0.60 -11.22 -8.22
N LEU A 62 0.32 -10.95 -9.15
CA LEU A 62 1.74 -10.79 -8.82
C LEU A 62 1.96 -9.66 -7.80
N MET A 63 1.28 -8.52 -7.95
CA MET A 63 1.34 -7.41 -6.99
C MET A 63 0.76 -7.80 -5.62
N ALA A 64 -0.35 -8.54 -5.58
CA ALA A 64 -0.88 -9.04 -4.32
C ALA A 64 0.08 -10.05 -3.66
N ILE A 65 0.66 -10.97 -4.43
CA ILE A 65 1.59 -12.00 -3.96
C ILE A 65 2.88 -11.39 -3.38
N SER A 66 3.38 -10.29 -3.95
CA SER A 66 4.57 -9.61 -3.41
C SER A 66 4.37 -9.07 -1.99
N VAL A 67 3.12 -8.82 -1.57
CA VAL A 67 2.81 -8.40 -0.20
C VAL A 67 2.29 -9.57 0.65
N GLU A 68 1.46 -10.44 0.05
CA GLU A 68 0.77 -11.53 0.75
C GLU A 68 1.69 -12.71 1.10
N ASP A 69 2.57 -13.10 0.17
CA ASP A 69 3.35 -14.35 0.23
C ASP A 69 4.87 -14.12 0.32
N ILE A 70 5.34 -12.92 -0.05
CA ILE A 70 6.73 -12.50 0.14
C ILE A 70 6.85 -11.62 1.38
N GLY A 71 5.98 -10.62 1.55
CA GLY A 71 5.87 -9.82 2.78
C GLY A 71 7.21 -9.26 3.25
N PHE A 72 7.51 -9.43 4.54
CA PHE A 72 8.80 -9.03 5.12
C PHE A 72 9.99 -9.90 4.68
N GLY A 73 9.77 -10.92 3.84
CA GLY A 73 10.84 -11.67 3.19
C GLY A 73 11.62 -10.85 2.15
N CYS A 74 11.00 -9.81 1.58
CA CYS A 74 11.63 -8.77 0.75
C CYS A 74 10.63 -7.60 0.61
N VAL A 75 10.83 -6.53 1.38
CA VAL A 75 9.90 -5.39 1.45
C VAL A 75 9.91 -4.56 0.17
N GLU A 76 10.94 -4.68 -0.65
CA GLU A 76 11.10 -4.00 -1.94
C GLU A 76 10.42 -4.74 -3.10
N ALA A 77 9.96 -5.97 -2.89
CA ALA A 77 9.33 -6.77 -3.94
C ALA A 77 8.17 -6.04 -4.64
N PRO A 78 7.23 -5.36 -3.95
CA PRO A 78 6.16 -4.61 -4.61
C PRO A 78 6.66 -3.55 -5.59
N ASN A 79 7.79 -2.89 -5.31
CA ASN A 79 8.36 -1.85 -6.16
C ASN A 79 8.83 -2.44 -7.50
N LEU A 80 9.57 -3.55 -7.45
CA LEU A 80 10.04 -4.23 -8.65
C LEU A 80 8.86 -4.77 -9.48
N ILE A 81 7.88 -5.42 -8.83
CA ILE A 81 6.73 -5.99 -9.53
C ILE A 81 5.86 -4.91 -10.17
N TYR A 82 5.64 -3.79 -9.48
CA TYR A 82 4.94 -2.64 -10.04
C TYR A 82 5.71 -2.05 -11.23
N THR A 83 7.03 -1.89 -11.10
CA THR A 83 7.89 -1.37 -12.17
C THR A 83 7.82 -2.25 -13.42
N LEU A 84 7.96 -3.57 -13.28
CA LEU A 84 7.83 -4.52 -14.40
C LEU A 84 6.42 -4.50 -15.02
N ASN A 85 5.37 -4.33 -14.21
CA ASN A 85 4.00 -4.17 -14.69
C ASN A 85 3.80 -2.86 -15.48
N CYS A 86 4.53 -1.80 -15.14
CA CYS A 86 4.51 -0.55 -15.91
C CYS A 86 5.30 -0.71 -17.21
N ILE A 87 6.55 -1.21 -17.15
CA ILE A 87 7.40 -1.38 -18.32
C ILE A 87 6.73 -2.26 -19.37
N ARG A 88 6.08 -3.37 -18.99
CA ARG A 88 5.41 -4.24 -19.97
C ARG A 88 4.35 -3.51 -20.80
N LYS A 89 3.73 -2.44 -20.28
CA LYS A 89 2.69 -1.66 -20.98
C LYS A 89 3.24 -0.80 -22.13
N GLU A 90 4.55 -0.56 -22.17
CA GLU A 90 5.22 0.08 -23.30
C GLU A 90 5.33 -0.86 -24.52
N PHE A 91 5.03 -2.14 -24.36
CA PHE A 91 5.02 -3.15 -25.41
C PHE A 91 3.58 -3.51 -25.78
N LEU A 92 3.29 -3.78 -27.06
CA LEU A 92 1.95 -4.18 -27.49
C LEU A 92 1.56 -5.55 -26.89
N TYR A 93 0.26 -5.76 -26.69
CA TYR A 93 -0.25 -7.09 -26.34
C TYR A 93 -0.03 -8.04 -27.52
N ASN A 94 0.78 -9.08 -27.35
CA ASN A 94 1.36 -10.00 -28.34
C ASN A 94 2.82 -9.74 -28.76
N ASP A 95 3.44 -8.69 -28.25
CA ASP A 95 4.86 -8.44 -28.47
C ASP A 95 5.70 -9.61 -27.91
N GLY A 96 6.75 -10.02 -28.64
CA GLY A 96 7.59 -11.16 -28.29
C GLY A 96 8.40 -10.97 -27.01
N ASP A 97 8.74 -9.73 -26.67
CA ASP A 97 9.52 -9.39 -25.47
C ASP A 97 8.64 -9.21 -24.24
N ARG A 98 7.35 -8.91 -24.43
CA ARG A 98 6.41 -8.65 -23.34
C ARG A 98 6.30 -9.79 -22.30
N PRO A 99 6.32 -11.09 -22.65
CA PRO A 99 6.29 -12.16 -21.67
C PRO A 99 7.48 -12.17 -20.70
N MET A 100 8.64 -11.65 -21.13
CA MET A 100 9.86 -11.62 -20.32
C MET A 100 9.64 -10.92 -18.97
N PHE A 101 8.76 -9.91 -18.91
CA PHE A 101 8.52 -9.15 -17.69
C PHE A 101 7.83 -9.99 -16.60
N PHE A 102 6.77 -10.74 -16.94
CA PHE A 102 6.13 -11.61 -15.93
C PHE A 102 7.01 -12.82 -15.62
N VAL A 103 7.79 -13.32 -16.58
CA VAL A 103 8.78 -14.38 -16.34
C VAL A 103 9.80 -13.90 -15.31
N HIS A 104 10.37 -12.70 -15.48
CA HIS A 104 11.30 -12.11 -14.53
C HIS A 104 10.67 -11.95 -13.15
N ALA A 105 9.46 -11.37 -13.09
CA ALA A 105 8.71 -11.17 -11.85
C ALA A 105 8.50 -12.50 -11.09
N ILE A 106 8.07 -13.56 -11.77
CA ILE A 106 7.80 -14.86 -11.15
C ILE A 106 9.07 -15.52 -10.64
N ARG A 107 10.16 -15.49 -11.43
CA ARG A 107 11.48 -16.01 -11.01
C ARG A 107 11.96 -15.29 -9.76
N PHE A 108 11.86 -13.96 -9.75
CA PHE A 108 12.21 -13.15 -8.59
C PHE A 108 11.40 -13.56 -7.35
N LEU A 109 10.06 -13.58 -7.43
CA LEU A 109 9.17 -13.91 -6.30
C LEU A 109 9.37 -15.35 -5.79
N CYS A 110 9.52 -16.33 -6.70
CA CYS A 110 9.74 -17.72 -6.33
C CYS A 110 11.01 -17.92 -5.49
N ARG A 111 12.04 -17.09 -5.73
CA ARG A 111 13.35 -17.18 -5.05
C ARG A 111 13.45 -16.37 -3.76
N GLN A 112 12.49 -15.49 -3.46
CA GLN A 112 12.50 -14.75 -2.20
C GLN A 112 12.18 -15.62 -0.98
N LYS A 113 12.58 -15.16 0.21
CA LYS A 113 12.04 -15.69 1.47
C LYS A 113 10.52 -15.47 1.49
N LYS A 114 9.78 -16.45 2.00
CA LYS A 114 8.31 -16.43 2.05
C LYS A 114 7.84 -15.99 3.43
N GLU A 115 6.84 -15.14 3.47
CA GLU A 115 6.34 -14.50 4.69
C GLU A 115 4.87 -14.13 4.47
N ARG A 116 3.99 -14.46 5.43
CA ARG A 116 2.51 -14.32 5.29
C ARG A 116 1.84 -13.55 6.44
N SER A 117 2.62 -12.96 7.35
CA SER A 117 2.12 -12.29 8.55
C SER A 117 1.21 -11.11 8.21
N SER A 118 1.50 -10.35 7.16
CA SER A 118 0.63 -9.25 6.71
C SER A 118 -0.79 -9.74 6.37
N ASP A 119 -0.92 -10.87 5.65
CA ASP A 119 -2.21 -11.50 5.37
C ASP A 119 -2.87 -12.02 6.64
N ASN A 120 -2.11 -12.66 7.53
CA ASN A 120 -2.62 -13.17 8.80
C ASN A 120 -3.16 -12.04 9.69
N VAL A 121 -2.42 -10.94 9.85
CA VAL A 121 -2.82 -9.75 10.63
C VAL A 121 -4.07 -9.12 10.03
N LYS A 122 -4.11 -8.92 8.70
CA LYS A 122 -5.31 -8.43 8.01
C LYS A 122 -6.52 -9.33 8.29
N ASN A 123 -6.37 -10.65 8.17
CA ASN A 123 -7.47 -11.59 8.42
C ASN A 123 -7.89 -11.63 9.90
N MET A 124 -6.97 -11.40 10.84
CA MET A 124 -7.28 -11.25 12.26
C MET A 124 -8.09 -9.98 12.51
N LEU A 125 -7.66 -8.83 11.97
CA LEU A 125 -8.39 -7.57 12.08
C LEU A 125 -9.81 -7.68 11.51
N ILE A 126 -9.99 -8.30 10.34
CA ILE A 126 -11.33 -8.52 9.76
C ILE A 126 -12.23 -9.29 10.74
N LYS A 127 -11.71 -10.33 11.38
CA LYS A 127 -12.46 -11.13 12.36
C LYS A 127 -12.76 -10.33 13.62
N ASP A 128 -11.79 -9.58 14.14
CA ASP A 128 -11.96 -8.75 15.33
C ASP A 128 -13.08 -7.72 15.13
N PHE A 129 -13.05 -6.98 14.02
CA PHE A 129 -14.08 -5.99 13.69
C PHE A 129 -15.45 -6.64 13.45
N LYS A 130 -15.48 -7.83 12.83
CA LYS A 130 -16.72 -8.61 12.68
C LYS A 130 -17.32 -8.99 14.05
N HIS A 131 -16.49 -9.18 15.08
CA HIS A 131 -16.93 -9.47 16.45
C HIS A 131 -17.10 -8.21 17.32
N GLY A 132 -17.21 -7.03 16.71
CA GLY A 132 -17.56 -5.80 17.42
C GLY A 132 -16.37 -5.04 18.02
N ARG A 133 -15.12 -5.35 17.63
CA ARG A 133 -14.00 -4.47 17.94
C ARG A 133 -14.27 -3.08 17.34
N GLY A 134 -14.40 -2.09 18.21
CA GLY A 134 -14.41 -0.68 17.85
C GLY A 134 -13.02 -0.08 17.78
N VAL A 135 -12.95 1.19 17.41
CA VAL A 135 -11.74 2.02 17.51
C VAL A 135 -12.01 3.11 18.53
N GLU A 136 -11.16 3.22 19.53
CA GLU A 136 -11.09 4.39 20.39
C GLU A 136 -10.12 5.39 19.77
N VAL A 137 -10.53 6.64 19.61
CA VAL A 137 -9.64 7.70 19.13
C VAL A 137 -8.77 8.13 20.31
N PRO A 138 -7.45 7.93 20.25
CA PRO A 138 -6.57 8.27 21.35
C PRO A 138 -6.50 9.78 21.55
N ASP A 139 -6.18 10.21 22.77
CA ASP A 139 -6.21 11.62 23.15
C ASP A 139 -5.29 12.50 22.28
N TYR A 140 -4.08 12.02 21.96
CA TYR A 140 -3.13 12.74 21.12
C TYR A 140 -3.63 13.01 19.69
N ALA A 141 -4.68 12.30 19.23
CA ALA A 141 -5.28 12.52 17.92
C ALA A 141 -6.28 13.69 17.90
N TYR A 142 -6.64 14.26 19.05
CA TYR A 142 -7.41 15.50 19.11
C TYR A 142 -6.45 16.69 19.18
N ASP A 143 -6.30 17.42 18.09
CA ASP A 143 -5.42 18.59 17.98
C ASP A 143 -6.15 19.79 17.34
N LEU A 144 -5.38 20.81 16.93
CA LEU A 144 -5.88 22.02 16.27
C LEU A 144 -6.65 21.75 14.96
N HIS A 145 -6.43 20.59 14.30
CA HIS A 145 -7.13 20.19 13.07
C HIS A 145 -8.49 19.56 13.37
N THR A 146 -8.67 18.96 14.55
CA THR A 146 -9.95 18.37 14.96
C THR A 146 -10.87 19.37 15.66
N ARG A 147 -12.19 19.28 15.42
CA ARG A 147 -13.18 20.10 16.14
C ARG A 147 -13.07 19.93 17.66
N LYS A 148 -12.96 18.67 18.11
CA LYS A 148 -12.87 18.34 19.54
C LYS A 148 -11.58 18.87 20.17
N GLY A 149 -10.45 18.78 19.48
CA GLY A 149 -9.18 19.34 19.97
C GLY A 149 -9.24 20.86 20.12
N ARG A 150 -9.83 21.58 19.17
CA ARG A 150 -10.07 23.03 19.30
C ARG A 150 -11.02 23.37 20.45
N GLU A 151 -12.10 22.62 20.64
CA GLU A 151 -12.99 22.77 21.80
C GLU A 151 -12.28 22.50 23.14
N MET A 152 -11.22 21.68 23.13
CA MET A 152 -10.34 21.43 24.28
C MET A 152 -9.25 22.51 24.46
N GLY A 153 -9.21 23.54 23.61
CA GLY A 153 -8.21 24.60 23.66
C GLY A 153 -6.83 24.18 23.14
N ARG A 154 -6.75 23.14 22.30
CA ARG A 154 -5.48 22.67 21.72
C ARG A 154 -5.13 23.48 20.48
N ASP A 155 -3.96 24.09 20.52
CA ASP A 155 -3.42 25.02 19.54
C ASP A 155 -2.15 24.45 18.88
N GLU A 156 -1.42 25.32 18.17
CA GLU A 156 -0.17 24.97 17.49
C GLU A 156 0.91 24.49 18.46
N LEU A 157 1.02 25.06 19.67
CA LEU A 157 1.98 24.60 20.67
C LEU A 157 1.66 23.19 21.17
N HIS A 158 0.38 22.88 21.42
CA HIS A 158 -0.02 21.50 21.74
C HIS A 158 0.30 20.54 20.58
N PHE A 159 0.05 20.96 19.33
CA PHE A 159 0.37 20.13 18.18
C PHE A 159 1.86 19.81 18.11
N LEU A 160 2.73 20.82 18.16
CA LEU A 160 4.18 20.64 18.07
C LEU A 160 4.73 19.75 19.18
N THR A 161 4.24 19.94 20.41
CA THR A 161 4.80 19.27 21.59
C THR A 161 4.22 17.89 21.87
N GLU A 162 3.01 17.58 21.36
CA GLU A 162 2.31 16.31 21.63
C GLU A 162 1.80 15.62 20.35
N ALA A 163 0.94 16.26 19.56
CA ALA A 163 0.21 15.59 18.46
C ALA A 163 1.11 15.23 17.26
N SER A 164 2.15 16.03 16.99
CA SER A 164 3.07 15.83 15.86
C SER A 164 4.30 14.98 16.20
N ARG A 165 4.32 14.31 17.36
CA ARG A 165 5.45 13.45 17.75
C ARG A 165 5.64 12.28 16.79
N VAL A 166 6.88 12.09 16.34
CA VAL A 166 7.28 10.96 15.49
C VAL A 166 8.11 9.96 16.29
N ILE A 167 7.77 8.66 16.21
CA ILE A 167 8.42 7.62 17.00
C ILE A 167 8.67 6.37 16.13
N PRO A 168 9.92 5.88 16.00
CA PRO A 168 11.15 6.52 16.47
C PRO A 168 11.48 7.77 15.64
N GLN A 169 11.99 8.81 16.31
CA GLN A 169 12.50 10.00 15.63
C GLN A 169 13.93 9.75 15.11
N LEU A 170 14.23 10.20 13.90
CA LEU A 170 15.59 10.20 13.37
C LEU A 170 16.48 11.11 14.23
N GLU A 171 17.64 10.61 14.65
CA GLU A 171 18.60 11.39 15.44
C GLU A 171 19.41 12.33 14.53
N GLY A 172 19.51 13.61 14.92
CA GLY A 172 20.32 14.64 14.26
C GLY A 172 20.31 15.95 15.05
N GLU A 173 21.46 16.59 15.20
CA GLU A 173 21.56 17.88 15.92
C GLU A 173 20.85 19.01 15.18
N ASP A 174 20.96 19.02 13.85
CA ASP A 174 20.26 19.92 12.95
C ASP A 174 18.73 19.75 13.04
N ILE A 175 18.24 18.50 13.07
CA ILE A 175 16.82 18.18 13.24
C ILE A 175 16.29 18.75 14.55
N LYS A 176 17.02 18.52 15.66
CA LYS A 176 16.64 19.04 16.99
C LYS A 176 16.67 20.56 17.02
N LYS A 177 17.69 21.18 16.42
CA LYS A 177 17.83 22.63 16.38
C LYS A 177 16.67 23.28 15.61
N ILE A 178 16.34 22.79 14.41
CA ILE A 178 15.24 23.33 13.60
C ILE A 178 13.91 23.25 14.36
N TYR A 179 13.63 22.10 15.00
CA TYR A 179 12.42 21.95 15.81
C TYR A 179 12.37 22.94 16.97
N ASN A 180 13.47 23.11 17.71
CA ASN A 180 13.53 24.05 18.83
C ASN A 180 13.42 25.50 18.38
N ASP A 181 14.07 25.87 17.28
CA ASP A 181 13.99 27.22 16.70
C ASP A 181 12.54 27.55 16.32
N TYR A 182 11.83 26.61 15.68
CA TYR A 182 10.42 26.80 15.31
C TYR A 182 9.49 26.83 16.52
N LEU A 183 9.69 25.93 17.50
CA LEU A 183 8.92 25.94 18.74
C LEU A 183 9.07 27.25 19.51
N GLU A 184 10.29 27.82 19.54
CA GLU A 184 10.52 29.11 20.17
C GLU A 184 9.89 30.25 19.37
N TYR A 185 9.94 30.20 18.03
CA TYR A 185 9.23 31.15 17.18
C TYR A 185 7.72 31.18 17.50
N CYS A 186 7.04 30.03 17.50
CA CYS A 186 5.60 29.95 17.77
C CYS A 186 5.19 30.48 19.15
N LYS A 187 6.06 30.36 20.17
CA LYS A 187 5.78 30.91 21.51
C LYS A 187 5.77 32.44 21.53
N HIS A 188 6.55 33.06 20.65
CA HIS A 188 6.74 34.51 20.58
C HIS A 188 6.04 35.15 19.38
N GLU A 189 5.40 34.36 18.51
CA GLU A 189 4.74 34.85 17.30
C GLU A 189 3.63 35.86 17.63
N GLU A 190 2.84 35.62 18.67
CA GLU A 190 1.80 36.57 19.11
C GLU A 190 2.37 37.92 19.60
N GLU A 191 3.67 37.98 19.92
CA GLU A 191 4.38 39.21 20.32
C GLU A 191 4.92 39.98 19.11
N ASP A 192 4.99 39.35 17.92
CA ASP A 192 5.43 39.98 16.68
C ASP A 192 4.33 40.91 16.13
N THR A 193 4.59 42.20 16.19
CA THR A 193 3.67 43.25 15.70
C THR A 193 4.01 43.74 14.30
N SER A 194 4.94 43.07 13.60
CA SER A 194 5.31 43.43 12.24
C SER A 194 4.14 43.25 11.28
N VAL A 195 4.02 44.18 10.33
CA VAL A 195 2.95 44.19 9.32
C VAL A 195 3.60 44.08 7.96
N SER A 196 3.21 43.07 7.19
CA SER A 196 3.65 42.91 5.80
C SER A 196 3.08 44.02 4.92
N GLU A 197 3.92 44.59 4.05
CA GLU A 197 3.51 45.56 3.03
C GLU A 197 2.64 44.94 1.93
N VAL A 198 2.65 43.61 1.82
CA VAL A 198 1.88 42.83 0.85
C VAL A 198 0.94 41.84 1.55
N ALA A 199 -0.18 41.53 0.92
CA ALA A 199 -1.12 40.54 1.43
C ALA A 199 -0.41 39.19 1.64
N PRO A 200 -0.56 38.56 2.82
CA PRO A 200 -0.07 37.21 3.05
C PRO A 200 -0.67 36.21 2.07
N PHE A 201 0.09 35.16 1.75
CA PHE A 201 -0.42 34.06 0.92
C PHE A 201 -1.40 33.20 1.73
N GLU A 202 -2.60 32.98 1.20
CA GLU A 202 -3.62 32.16 1.84
C GLU A 202 -3.51 30.70 1.40
N TYR A 203 -3.26 29.81 2.37
CA TYR A 203 -3.31 28.37 2.16
C TYR A 203 -4.72 27.82 2.40
N ASN A 204 -5.07 26.73 1.71
CA ASN A 204 -6.36 26.05 1.92
C ASN A 204 -6.39 25.37 3.29
N SER A 205 -7.28 25.83 4.17
CA SER A 205 -7.37 25.40 5.57
C SER A 205 -8.00 24.01 5.79
N TRP A 206 -8.47 23.32 4.75
CA TRP A 206 -9.02 21.95 4.87
C TRP A 206 -8.01 20.84 4.54
N GLN A 207 -6.77 21.19 4.18
CA GLN A 207 -5.71 20.25 3.81
C GLN A 207 -4.74 19.90 4.95
N PHE A 208 -4.98 20.45 6.15
CA PHE A 208 -4.18 20.23 7.35
C PHE A 208 -4.98 19.39 8.36
#